data_AF-A0A7C4GY86-F1
#
_entry.id   AF-A0A7C4GY86-F1
#
_cell.length_a   1.000
_cell.length_b   1.000
_cell.length_c   1.000
_cell.angle_alpha   90.00
_cell.angle_beta   90.00
_cell.angle_gamma   90.00
#
_symmetry.space_group_name_H-M   'P 1'
#
loop_
_entity.id
_entity.type
_entity.pdbx_description
1 polymer ?
#
loop_
_entity_poly.entity_id
_entity_poly.type
_entity_poly.pdbx_seq_one_letter_code
_entity_poly.pdbx_strand_id
1 'polypeptide(L)'
;IEKTPSVVEEIEKEIEEILEVEEKPPTPPPVEEKKPAIEIVSKASDMVCPHCGKLNPLGSRKCKACGQQMFTPEEPSMSCPVCNAPLSLSQNIAGDLYVCGICFSELKIPPEIQKTLNLK
;
A
#
# COMPACT_ATOMS: atom_id res chain seq x y z
N ILE A 1 -57.64 -38.04 18.73
CA ILE A 1 -56.81 -37.43 17.68
C ILE A 1 -56.83 -35.93 17.97
N GLU A 2 -55.98 -35.51 18.92
CA GLU A 2 -54.75 -34.69 18.73
C GLU A 2 -55.09 -33.19 18.89
N LYS A 3 -54.83 -32.57 20.06
CA LYS A 3 -53.60 -31.86 20.44
C LYS A 3 -52.99 -31.01 19.31
N THR A 4 -53.02 -29.68 19.43
CA THR A 4 -51.82 -28.83 19.27
C THR A 4 -52.06 -27.41 19.84
N PRO A 5 -51.11 -26.88 20.64
CA PRO A 5 -51.14 -25.55 21.25
C PRO A 5 -50.27 -24.50 20.52
N SER A 6 -50.44 -23.23 20.89
CA SER A 6 -49.36 -22.22 21.06
C SER A 6 -48.42 -21.92 19.87
N VAL A 7 -48.81 -21.02 18.95
CA VAL A 7 -47.86 -20.30 18.04
C VAL A 7 -48.39 -18.90 17.67
N VAL A 8 -49.23 -18.28 18.50
CA VAL A 8 -49.81 -16.95 18.17
C VAL A 8 -49.17 -15.82 18.98
N GLU A 9 -48.69 -16.10 20.19
CA GLU A 9 -48.08 -15.08 21.08
C GLU A 9 -46.59 -14.82 20.83
N GLU A 10 -45.89 -15.64 20.03
CA GLU A 10 -44.46 -15.41 19.75
C GLU A 10 -44.20 -14.43 18.60
N ILE A 11 -45.15 -14.24 17.68
CA ILE A 11 -44.95 -13.45 16.45
C ILE A 11 -45.08 -11.94 16.72
N GLU A 12 -45.84 -11.54 17.74
CA GLU A 12 -46.06 -10.11 18.04
C GLU A 12 -44.81 -9.43 18.62
N LYS A 13 -43.84 -10.20 19.15
CA LYS A 13 -42.64 -9.66 19.79
C LYS A 13 -41.49 -9.33 18.83
N GLU A 14 -41.58 -9.73 17.55
CA GLU A 14 -40.52 -9.46 16.55
C GLU A 14 -40.79 -8.20 15.70
N ILE A 15 -42.01 -7.65 15.70
CA ILE A 15 -42.38 -6.57 14.76
C ILE A 15 -42.01 -5.17 15.29
N GLU A 16 -41.81 -5.01 16.60
CA GLU A 16 -41.58 -3.70 17.22
C GLU A 16 -40.10 -3.24 17.18
N GLU A 17 -39.17 -4.10 16.73
CA GLU A 17 -37.74 -3.77 16.65
C GLU A 17 -37.33 -3.11 15.30
N ILE A 18 -38.28 -2.89 14.39
CA ILE A 18 -38.03 -2.43 13.01
C ILE A 18 -38.33 -0.92 12.82
N LEU A 19 -38.64 -0.17 13.88
CA LEU A 19 -39.07 1.25 13.81
C LEU A 19 -38.07 2.29 14.32
N GLU A 20 -36.76 2.03 14.24
CA GLU A 20 -35.74 3.09 14.37
C GLU A 20 -34.92 3.23 13.08
N VAL A 21 -35.63 3.75 12.08
CA VAL A 21 -35.05 4.43 10.93
C VAL A 21 -34.44 5.75 11.42
N GLU A 22 -33.17 5.75 11.79
CA GLU A 22 -32.35 6.97 11.68
C GLU A 22 -31.62 6.93 10.33
N GLU A 23 -32.32 7.39 9.30
CA GLU A 23 -31.72 7.81 8.03
C GLU A 23 -30.79 9.00 8.29
N LYS A 24 -29.54 8.74 8.65
CA LYS A 24 -28.47 9.71 8.39
C LYS A 24 -28.28 9.78 6.88
N PRO A 25 -28.35 10.97 6.26
CA PRO A 25 -28.09 11.11 4.84
C PRO A 25 -26.71 10.50 4.53
N PRO A 26 -26.55 9.77 3.41
CA PRO A 26 -25.25 9.26 3.01
C PRO A 26 -24.35 10.47 2.83
N THR A 27 -23.48 10.69 3.81
CA THR A 27 -22.34 11.57 3.62
C THR A 27 -21.60 10.98 2.42
N PRO A 28 -21.33 11.75 1.35
CA PRO A 28 -20.40 11.27 0.34
C PRO A 28 -19.15 10.83 1.09
N PRO A 29 -18.56 9.66 0.75
CA PRO A 29 -17.30 9.25 1.36
C PRO A 29 -16.37 10.47 1.31
N PRO A 30 -15.60 10.74 2.38
CA PRO A 30 -14.56 11.75 2.32
C PRO A 30 -13.83 11.49 1.01
N VAL A 31 -13.79 12.49 0.13
CA VAL A 31 -13.02 12.39 -1.10
C VAL A 31 -11.60 12.14 -0.61
N GLU A 32 -11.20 10.86 -0.56
CA GLU A 32 -9.84 10.47 -0.29
C GLU A 32 -9.06 11.18 -1.39
N GLU A 33 -8.39 12.27 -0.99
CA GLU A 33 -7.41 12.92 -1.82
C GLU A 33 -6.43 11.81 -2.20
N LYS A 34 -6.60 11.27 -3.42
CA LYS A 34 -5.74 10.24 -3.96
C LYS A 34 -4.35 10.86 -4.00
N LYS A 35 -3.56 10.57 -2.96
CA LYS A 35 -2.13 10.90 -2.94
C LYS A 35 -1.56 10.40 -4.26
N PRO A 36 -0.75 11.20 -4.96
CA PRO A 36 -0.22 10.80 -6.25
C PRO A 36 0.57 9.51 -6.05
N ALA A 37 0.01 8.40 -6.53
CA ALA A 37 0.55 7.08 -6.30
C ALA A 37 1.64 6.82 -7.34
N ILE A 38 2.76 6.26 -6.88
CA ILE A 38 3.85 5.83 -7.76
C ILE A 38 3.35 4.63 -8.57
N GLU A 39 3.44 4.72 -9.90
CA GLU A 39 3.07 3.62 -10.80
C GLU A 39 4.29 2.70 -10.99
N ILE A 40 4.08 1.39 -10.88
CA ILE A 40 5.13 0.39 -11.15
C ILE A 40 5.03 -0.01 -12.62
N VAL A 41 6.06 0.31 -13.40
CA VAL A 41 6.14 -0.03 -14.83
C VAL A 41 6.64 -1.47 -15.00
N SER A 42 7.67 -1.84 -14.25
CA SER A 42 8.20 -3.20 -14.20
C SER A 42 8.64 -3.55 -12.79
N LYS A 43 8.42 -4.80 -12.39
CA LYS A 43 8.67 -5.29 -11.02
C LYS A 43 9.81 -6.29 -11.02
N ALA A 44 10.83 -6.00 -10.21
CA ALA A 44 11.90 -6.95 -9.94
C ALA A 44 11.47 -8.03 -8.92
N SER A 45 12.11 -9.19 -9.00
CA SER A 45 11.93 -10.29 -8.03
C SER A 45 12.90 -10.20 -6.84
N ASP A 46 14.00 -9.46 -7.00
CA ASP A 46 15.17 -9.45 -6.12
C ASP A 46 15.63 -8.01 -5.88
N MET A 47 16.53 -7.83 -4.91
CA MET A 47 17.27 -6.58 -4.70
C MET A 47 18.77 -6.81 -4.63
N VAL A 48 19.55 -5.84 -5.11
CA VAL A 48 21.02 -5.90 -5.18
C VAL A 48 21.60 -5.19 -3.96
N CYS A 49 22.59 -5.81 -3.32
CA CYS A 49 23.34 -5.16 -2.25
C CYS A 49 24.23 -4.04 -2.84
N PRO A 50 24.08 -2.78 -2.41
CA PRO A 50 24.89 -1.67 -2.94
C PRO A 50 26.38 -1.77 -2.56
N HIS A 51 26.72 -2.63 -1.60
CA HIS A 51 28.08 -2.76 -1.09
C HIS A 51 28.89 -3.90 -1.72
N CYS A 52 28.23 -4.99 -2.14
CA CYS A 52 28.93 -6.17 -2.66
C CYS A 52 28.26 -6.81 -3.89
N GLY A 53 27.15 -6.26 -4.39
CA GLY A 53 26.45 -6.75 -5.58
C GLY A 53 25.64 -8.04 -5.40
N LYS A 54 25.63 -8.67 -4.21
CA LYS A 54 24.87 -9.90 -3.98
C LYS A 54 23.35 -9.65 -4.10
N LEU A 55 22.65 -10.56 -4.77
CA LEU A 55 21.19 -10.62 -4.80
C LEU A 55 20.61 -11.11 -3.46
N ASN A 56 19.61 -10.38 -2.98
CA ASN A 56 18.88 -10.64 -1.74
C ASN A 56 17.36 -10.61 -2.03
N PRO A 57 16.54 -11.33 -1.25
CA PRO A 57 15.08 -11.23 -1.36
C PRO A 57 14.59 -9.79 -1.15
N LEU A 58 13.48 -9.41 -1.80
CA LEU A 58 12.85 -8.12 -1.59
C LEU A 58 12.57 -7.85 -0.10
N GLY A 59 12.77 -6.60 0.34
CA GLY A 59 12.57 -6.19 1.73
C GLY A 59 13.68 -6.61 2.70
N SER A 60 14.76 -7.24 2.23
CA SER A 60 15.93 -7.55 3.06
C SER A 60 16.50 -6.28 3.68
N ARG A 61 16.72 -6.29 5.00
CA ARG A 61 17.35 -5.16 5.73
C ARG A 61 18.87 -5.25 5.76
N LYS A 62 19.43 -6.46 5.67
CA LYS A 62 20.87 -6.74 5.65
C LYS A 62 21.20 -7.73 4.52
N CYS A 63 22.39 -7.60 3.95
CA CYS A 63 22.88 -8.51 2.92
C CYS A 63 23.27 -9.87 3.52
N LYS A 64 22.78 -10.96 2.93
CA LYS A 64 23.10 -12.34 3.36
C LYS A 64 24.55 -12.77 3.10
N ALA A 65 25.32 -12.00 2.34
CA ALA A 65 26.72 -12.29 2.03
C ALA A 65 27.70 -11.44 2.84
N CYS A 66 27.59 -10.11 2.78
CA CYS A 66 28.53 -9.21 3.47
C CYS A 66 28.05 -8.71 4.84
N GLY A 67 26.79 -8.97 5.21
CA GLY A 67 26.21 -8.55 6.49
C GLY A 67 25.88 -7.06 6.62
N GLN A 68 26.27 -6.23 5.66
CA GLN A 68 25.99 -4.79 5.66
C GLN A 68 24.50 -4.50 5.44
N GLN A 69 24.03 -3.35 5.93
CA GLN A 69 22.65 -2.89 5.72
C GLN A 69 22.40 -2.62 4.23
N MET A 70 21.18 -2.88 3.77
CA MET A 70 20.85 -2.65 2.35
C MET A 70 20.65 -1.16 2.04
N PHE A 71 20.04 -0.44 2.97
CA PHE A 71 19.78 1.01 2.93
C PHE A 71 19.24 1.45 4.30
N THR A 72 19.23 2.75 4.56
CA THR A 72 18.51 3.33 5.71
C THR A 72 17.04 3.51 5.33
N PRO A 73 16.08 2.92 6.07
CA PRO A 73 14.66 3.10 5.76
C PRO A 73 14.21 4.55 5.96
N GLU A 74 13.34 5.04 5.09
CA GLU A 74 12.67 6.34 5.19
C GLU A 74 11.16 6.14 5.46
N GLU A 75 10.38 7.23 5.46
CA GLU A 75 8.93 7.14 5.55
C GLU A 75 8.35 6.28 4.41
N PRO A 76 7.31 5.45 4.67
CA PRO A 76 6.72 4.59 3.65
C PRO A 76 6.22 5.36 2.41
N SER A 77 5.77 6.60 2.59
CA SER A 77 5.31 7.50 1.52
C SER A 77 6.42 7.88 0.52
N MET A 78 7.69 7.78 0.94
CA MET A 78 8.88 8.13 0.16
C MET A 78 9.74 6.91 -0.15
N SER A 79 9.14 5.72 -0.14
CA SER A 79 9.82 4.45 -0.37
C SER A 79 9.36 3.78 -1.66
N CYS A 80 10.28 3.04 -2.29
CA CYS A 80 10.00 2.20 -3.44
C CYS A 80 8.92 1.17 -3.08
N PRO A 81 7.80 1.11 -3.83
CA PRO A 81 6.69 0.21 -3.52
C PRO A 81 7.01 -1.28 -3.75
N VAL A 82 8.18 -1.60 -4.31
CA VAL A 82 8.61 -2.98 -4.58
C VAL A 82 9.53 -3.52 -3.48
N CYS A 83 10.53 -2.73 -3.06
CA CYS A 83 11.57 -3.21 -2.13
C CYS A 83 11.71 -2.38 -0.84
N ASN A 84 10.92 -1.32 -0.69
CA ASN A 84 10.96 -0.37 0.43
C ASN A 84 12.27 0.42 0.57
N ALA A 85 13.12 0.44 -0.46
CA ALA A 85 14.27 1.34 -0.51
C ALA A 85 13.82 2.79 -0.66
N PRO A 86 14.52 3.77 -0.08
CA PRO A 86 14.25 5.18 -0.30
C PRO A 86 14.19 5.55 -1.78
N LEU A 87 13.19 6.34 -2.16
CA LEU A 87 13.07 6.84 -3.54
C LEU A 87 14.19 7.81 -3.89
N SER A 88 14.83 8.43 -2.89
CA SER A 88 16.04 9.24 -3.02
C SER A 88 17.21 8.49 -3.69
N LEU A 89 17.19 7.15 -3.69
CA LEU A 89 18.18 6.30 -4.37
C LEU A 89 17.82 6.00 -5.84
N SER A 90 16.65 6.43 -6.31
CA SER A 90 16.19 6.17 -7.68
C SER A 90 16.97 7.02 -8.68
N GLN A 91 17.18 6.48 -9.88
CA GLN A 91 17.85 7.17 -10.98
C GLN A 91 16.84 7.55 -12.07
N ASN A 92 16.85 8.80 -12.52
CA ASN A 92 16.00 9.24 -13.63
C ASN A 92 16.49 8.62 -14.94
N ILE A 93 15.57 8.07 -15.72
CA ILE A 93 15.84 7.67 -17.11
C ILE A 93 15.38 8.78 -18.05
N ALA A 94 14.12 9.19 -17.92
CA ALA A 94 13.51 10.21 -18.75
C ALA A 94 12.21 10.73 -18.12
N GLY A 95 12.10 12.05 -17.93
CA GLY A 95 10.86 12.67 -17.45
C GLY A 95 10.46 12.13 -16.08
N ASP A 96 9.31 11.47 -16.00
CA ASP A 96 8.79 10.84 -14.78
C ASP A 96 9.20 9.38 -14.60
N LEU A 97 9.97 8.79 -15.54
CA LEU A 97 10.43 7.41 -15.49
C LEU A 97 11.76 7.29 -14.73
N TYR A 98 11.74 6.50 -13.66
CA TYR A 98 12.88 6.24 -12.79
C TYR A 98 13.14 4.74 -12.64
N VAL A 99 14.39 4.39 -12.32
CA VAL A 99 14.78 3.04 -11.88
C VAL A 99 15.15 3.11 -10.40
N CYS A 100 14.58 2.22 -9.59
CA CYS A 100 14.98 2.09 -8.19
C CYS A 100 16.46 1.65 -8.10
N GLY A 101 17.30 2.39 -7.37
CA GLY A 101 18.73 2.08 -7.23
C GLY A 101 19.06 0.81 -6.44
N ILE A 102 18.06 0.11 -5.89
CA ILE A 102 18.25 -1.07 -5.05
C ILE A 102 17.68 -2.35 -5.70
N CYS A 103 16.42 -2.32 -6.16
CA CYS A 103 15.79 -3.47 -6.81
C CYS A 103 15.70 -3.36 -8.32
N PHE A 104 16.11 -2.23 -8.92
CA PHE A 104 16.07 -2.01 -10.37
C PHE A 104 14.67 -2.11 -11.01
N SER A 105 13.61 -2.00 -10.21
CA SER A 105 12.25 -1.85 -10.73
C SER A 105 12.08 -0.47 -11.38
N GLU A 106 11.35 -0.42 -12.49
CA GLU A 106 11.00 0.83 -13.17
C GLU A 106 9.71 1.39 -12.58
N LEU A 107 9.72 2.69 -12.32
CA LEU A 107 8.67 3.41 -11.61
C LEU A 107 8.37 4.71 -12.37
N LYS A 108 7.09 5.08 -12.50
CA LYS A 108 6.73 6.47 -12.77
C LYS A 108 6.53 7.18 -11.44
N ILE A 109 7.39 8.17 -11.17
CA ILE A 109 7.35 8.95 -9.94
C ILE A 109 6.67 10.29 -10.27
N PRO A 110 5.54 10.63 -9.62
CA PRO A 110 4.84 11.90 -9.86
C PRO A 110 5.70 13.14 -9.56
N PRO A 111 5.54 14.26 -10.30
CA PRO A 111 6.33 15.48 -10.12
C PRO A 111 6.31 16.05 -8.70
N GLU A 112 5.24 15.85 -7.94
CA GLU A 112 5.10 16.30 -6.55
C GLU A 112 6.12 15.60 -5.64
N ILE A 113 6.27 14.28 -5.81
CA ILE A 113 7.24 13.47 -5.07
C ILE A 113 8.66 13.80 -5.54
N GLN A 114 8.87 13.95 -6.86
CA GLN A 114 10.17 14.35 -7.41
C GLN A 114 10.66 15.66 -6.79
N LYS A 115 9.79 16.69 -6.71
CA LYS A 115 10.10 17.98 -6.10
C LYS A 115 10.39 17.84 -4.61
N THR A 116 9.56 17.08 -3.89
CA THR A 116 9.71 16.90 -2.44
C THR A 116 11.03 16.25 -2.07
N LEU A 117 11.46 15.26 -2.87
CA LEU A 117 12.70 14.52 -2.67
C LEU A 117 13.91 15.12 -3.41
N ASN A 118 13.73 16.23 -4.13
CA ASN A 118 14.74 16.83 -5.01
C ASN A 118 15.39 15.80 -5.95
N LEU A 119 14.58 14.91 -6.53
CA LEU A 119 15.05 13.94 -7.52
C LEU A 119 15.54 14.69 -8.76
N LYS A 120 16.74 14.32 -9.24
CA LYS A 120 17.38 14.90 -10.42
C LYS A 120 17.10 14.08 -11.66
#